data_AF-A0A3D4NDG5-F1
#
_entry.id   AF-A0A3D4NDG5-F1
#
_cell.length_a   1.000
_cell.length_b   1.000
_cell.length_c   1.000
_cell.angle_alpha   90.00
_cell.angle_beta   90.00
_cell.angle_gamma   90.00
#
_symmetry.space_group_name_H-M   'P 1'
#
loop_
_entity.id
_entity.type
_entity.pdbx_description
1 polymer ?
#
loop_
_entity_poly.entity_id
_entity_poly.type
_entity_poly.pdbx_seq_one_letter_code
_entity_poly.pdbx_strand_id
1 'polypeptide(L)'
;MANPLKKLFVENQNSINLILNFLLVGVIAFLSWQLENRVFSIFIITFFFVAMFFRRKHYFILIRMLIILFVFFNTLTLDAFILLKKSDLPSIQHPKAELINLFTPHSGQGVLPPQVITMISILNENGVESYKLSEKYTADVVIYQRIVEGAWPIRPDNNSSFTLIATDEMDNYKDCLTIDKKEDVILVNCS
;
A
#
# COMPACT_ATOMS: atom_id res chain seq x y z
N MET A 1 28.16 -8.28 -63.63
CA MET A 1 27.89 -9.62 -63.06
C MET A 1 27.93 -9.52 -61.55
N ALA A 2 26.83 -9.81 -60.85
CA ALA A 2 26.81 -9.82 -59.38
C ALA A 2 27.58 -11.05 -58.86
N ASN A 3 28.52 -10.83 -57.94
CA ASN A 3 29.35 -11.88 -57.36
C ASN A 3 28.48 -12.91 -56.61
N PRO A 4 28.49 -14.20 -56.99
CA PRO A 4 27.65 -15.23 -56.38
C PRO A 4 27.91 -15.41 -54.88
N LEU A 5 29.14 -15.14 -54.41
CA LEU A 5 29.49 -15.15 -52.99
C LEU A 5 28.75 -14.06 -52.19
N LYS A 6 28.53 -12.89 -52.80
CA LYS A 6 27.78 -11.79 -52.17
C LYS A 6 26.30 -12.14 -52.01
N LYS A 7 25.73 -12.92 -52.95
CA LYS A 7 24.33 -13.37 -52.89
C LYS A 7 24.12 -14.39 -51.76
N LEU A 8 25.01 -15.38 -51.65
CA LEU A 8 24.99 -16.38 -50.58
C LEU A 8 25.16 -15.75 -49.19
N PHE A 9 26.07 -14.77 -49.05
CA PHE A 9 26.27 -14.07 -47.78
C PHE A 9 25.03 -13.28 -47.34
N VAL A 10 24.39 -12.55 -48.26
CA VAL A 10 23.18 -11.77 -47.98
C VAL A 10 21.99 -12.66 -47.63
N GLU A 11 21.86 -13.81 -48.28
CA GLU A 11 20.79 -14.78 -48.00
C GLU A 11 20.95 -15.39 -46.60
N ASN A 12 22.17 -15.80 -46.23
CA ASN A 12 22.46 -16.33 -44.90
C ASN A 12 22.25 -15.26 -43.80
N GLN A 13 22.64 -14.00 -44.07
CA GLN A 13 22.43 -12.88 -43.14
C GLN A 13 20.95 -12.56 -42.90
N ASN A 14 20.09 -12.69 -43.92
CA ASN A 14 18.65 -12.49 -43.76
C ASN A 14 18.00 -13.60 -42.92
N SER A 15 18.42 -14.85 -43.12
CA SER A 15 17.94 -16.01 -42.33
C SER A 15 18.31 -15.88 -40.85
N ILE A 16 19.55 -15.50 -40.54
CA ILE A 16 20.01 -15.27 -39.16
C ILE A 16 19.20 -14.15 -38.49
N ASN A 17 18.98 -13.03 -39.19
CA ASN A 17 18.19 -11.90 -38.67
C ASN A 17 16.73 -12.30 -38.36
N LEU A 18 16.15 -13.19 -39.16
CA LEU A 18 14.78 -13.66 -38.95
C LEU A 18 14.67 -14.54 -37.70
N ILE A 19 15.64 -15.44 -37.49
CA ILE A 19 15.74 -16.28 -36.28
C ILE A 19 15.90 -15.40 -35.03
N LEU A 20 16.78 -14.40 -35.09
CA LEU A 20 16.99 -13.47 -33.98
C LEU A 20 15.72 -12.68 -33.63
N ASN A 21 14.98 -12.19 -34.63
CA ASN A 21 13.71 -11.49 -34.38
C ASN A 21 12.67 -12.43 -33.76
N PHE A 22 12.63 -13.71 -34.17
CA PHE A 22 11.74 -14.71 -33.58
C PHE A 22 12.05 -14.94 -32.10
N LEU A 23 13.33 -15.12 -31.77
CA LEU A 23 13.78 -15.26 -30.39
C LEU A 23 13.43 -14.01 -29.56
N LEU A 24 13.70 -12.83 -30.11
CA LEU A 24 13.41 -11.56 -29.44
C LEU A 24 11.91 -11.41 -29.12
N VAL A 25 11.04 -11.61 -30.11
CA VAL A 25 9.58 -11.51 -29.91
C VAL A 25 9.09 -12.60 -28.96
N GLY A 26 9.61 -13.82 -29.07
CA GLY A 26 9.25 -14.94 -28.19
C GLY A 26 9.59 -14.65 -26.72
N VAL A 27 10.81 -14.21 -26.43
CA VAL A 27 11.25 -13.87 -25.07
C VAL A 27 10.43 -12.70 -24.51
N ILE A 28 10.23 -11.64 -25.28
CA ILE A 28 9.47 -10.46 -24.83
C ILE A 28 7.99 -10.79 -24.61
N ALA A 29 7.37 -11.58 -25.50
CA ALA A 29 5.99 -12.00 -25.33
C ALA A 29 5.80 -12.90 -24.11
N PHE A 30 6.75 -13.80 -23.83
CA PHE A 30 6.75 -14.64 -22.64
C PHE A 30 6.89 -13.80 -21.37
N LEU A 31 7.86 -12.89 -21.32
CA LEU A 31 8.05 -11.98 -20.18
C LEU A 31 6.82 -11.09 -19.97
N SER A 32 6.24 -10.54 -21.04
CA SER A 32 5.02 -9.72 -20.96
C SER A 32 3.83 -10.53 -20.44
N TRP A 33 3.75 -11.82 -20.77
CA TRP A 33 2.70 -12.70 -20.26
C TRP A 33 2.87 -13.00 -18.77
N GLN A 34 4.10 -13.24 -18.32
CA GLN A 34 4.42 -13.42 -16.89
C GLN A 34 4.14 -12.17 -16.06
N LEU A 35 4.30 -10.99 -16.68
CA LEU A 35 4.00 -9.68 -16.08
C LEU A 35 2.52 -9.26 -16.24
N GLU A 36 1.62 -10.20 -16.57
CA GLU A 36 0.17 -9.99 -16.76
C GLU A 36 -0.24 -8.99 -17.88
N ASN A 37 0.72 -8.50 -18.66
CA ASN A 37 0.51 -7.69 -19.86
C ASN A 37 0.08 -8.54 -21.07
N ARG A 38 -1.03 -9.29 -20.92
CA ARG A 38 -1.54 -10.26 -21.91
C ARG A 38 -1.89 -9.60 -23.24
N VAL A 39 -2.47 -8.39 -23.19
CA VAL A 39 -2.85 -7.63 -24.39
C VAL A 39 -1.61 -7.27 -25.21
N PHE A 40 -0.54 -6.81 -24.58
CA PHE A 40 0.70 -6.46 -25.27
C PHE A 40 1.40 -7.68 -25.86
N SER A 41 1.40 -8.80 -25.12
CA SER A 41 1.95 -10.08 -25.59
C SER A 41 1.23 -10.57 -26.86
N ILE A 42 -0.10 -10.54 -26.88
CA ILE A 42 -0.89 -10.91 -28.07
C ILE A 42 -0.63 -9.91 -29.21
N PHE A 43 -0.64 -8.62 -28.92
CA PHE A 43 -0.41 -7.55 -29.90
C PHE A 43 0.93 -7.72 -30.62
N ILE A 44 2.03 -7.96 -29.89
CA ILE A 44 3.37 -8.07 -30.49
C ILE A 44 3.52 -9.34 -31.32
N ILE A 45 2.89 -10.45 -30.90
CA ILE A 45 2.86 -11.70 -31.67
C ILE A 45 2.08 -11.49 -32.97
N THR A 46 0.86 -10.96 -32.91
CA THR A 46 0.04 -10.69 -34.10
C THR A 46 0.75 -9.74 -35.04
N PHE A 47 1.33 -8.66 -34.53
CA PHE A 47 2.05 -7.68 -35.33
C PHE A 47 3.31 -8.27 -35.98
N PHE A 48 4.00 -9.20 -35.32
CA PHE A 48 5.14 -9.93 -35.89
C PHE A 48 4.72 -10.84 -37.06
N PHE A 49 3.61 -11.58 -36.94
CA PHE A 49 3.09 -12.39 -38.04
C PHE A 49 2.65 -11.54 -39.23
N VAL A 50 2.00 -10.40 -38.98
CA VAL A 50 1.65 -9.43 -40.02
C VAL A 50 2.89 -8.87 -40.72
N ALA A 51 3.93 -8.50 -39.96
CA ALA A 51 5.20 -8.04 -40.52
C ALA A 51 5.88 -9.10 -41.40
N MET A 52 5.78 -10.36 -41.01
CA MET A 52 6.29 -11.50 -41.78
C MET A 52 5.51 -11.71 -43.08
N PHE A 53 4.18 -11.56 -43.05
CA PHE A 53 3.32 -11.66 -44.23
C PHE A 53 3.67 -10.61 -45.28
N PHE A 54 3.86 -9.35 -44.87
CA PHE A 54 4.21 -8.26 -45.80
C PHE A 54 5.68 -8.26 -46.24
N ARG A 55 6.55 -9.06 -45.60
CA ARG A 55 8.00 -9.21 -45.90
C ARG A 55 8.77 -7.88 -46.01
N ARG A 56 8.28 -6.78 -45.43
CA ARG A 56 8.97 -5.48 -45.48
C ARG A 56 9.87 -5.29 -44.28
N LYS A 57 11.14 -4.95 -44.54
CA LYS A 57 12.17 -4.73 -43.52
C LYS A 57 11.79 -3.63 -42.50
N HIS A 58 11.04 -2.61 -42.92
CA HIS A 58 10.64 -1.50 -42.06
C HIS A 58 9.72 -1.91 -40.90
N TYR A 59 8.87 -2.94 -41.07
CA TYR A 59 8.01 -3.42 -39.98
C TYR A 59 8.81 -4.06 -38.84
N PHE A 60 9.90 -4.77 -39.16
CA PHE A 60 10.77 -5.34 -38.13
C PHE A 60 11.53 -4.27 -37.33
N ILE A 61 11.85 -3.13 -37.94
CA ILE A 61 12.43 -1.99 -37.23
C ILE A 61 11.41 -1.40 -36.25
N LEU A 62 10.15 -1.26 -36.69
CA LEU A 62 9.07 -0.74 -35.86
C LEU A 62 8.78 -1.64 -34.65
N ILE A 63 8.82 -2.96 -34.83
CA ILE A 63 8.73 -3.94 -33.73
C ILE A 63 9.82 -3.70 -32.69
N ARG A 64 11.08 -3.53 -33.11
CA ARG A 64 12.19 -3.27 -32.17
C ARG A 64 12.00 -1.96 -31.41
N MET A 65 11.57 -0.91 -32.10
CA MET A 65 11.30 0.39 -31.46
C MET A 65 10.17 0.29 -30.43
N LEU A 66 9.09 -0.43 -30.73
CA LEU A 66 8.00 -0.70 -29.80
C LEU A 66 8.47 -1.50 -28.58
N ILE A 67 9.32 -2.51 -28.77
CA ILE A 67 9.90 -3.30 -27.67
C ILE A 67 10.76 -2.40 -26.77
N ILE A 68 11.64 -1.58 -27.35
CA ILE A 68 12.51 -0.67 -26.59
C ILE A 68 11.68 0.32 -25.79
N LEU A 69 10.67 0.93 -26.43
CA LEU A 69 9.74 1.84 -25.78
C LEU A 69 9.01 1.15 -24.62
N PHE A 70 8.47 -0.05 -24.87
CA PHE A 70 7.78 -0.83 -23.86
C PHE A 70 8.70 -1.16 -22.68
N VAL A 71 9.93 -1.60 -22.92
CA VAL A 71 10.90 -1.90 -21.84
C VAL A 71 11.21 -0.62 -21.05
N PHE A 72 11.47 0.51 -21.73
CA PHE A 72 11.78 1.78 -21.07
C PHE A 72 10.64 2.28 -20.18
N PHE A 73 9.40 2.22 -20.67
CA PHE A 73 8.23 2.61 -19.87
C PHE A 73 7.93 1.61 -18.76
N ASN A 74 8.08 0.30 -19.00
CA ASN A 74 7.79 -0.70 -17.98
C ASN A 74 8.85 -0.72 -16.87
N THR A 75 10.12 -0.43 -17.13
CA THR A 75 11.14 -0.36 -16.07
C THR A 75 10.83 0.69 -15.01
N LEU A 76 10.17 1.79 -15.38
CA LEU A 76 9.75 2.84 -14.45
C LEU A 76 8.47 2.46 -13.67
N THR A 77 7.61 1.61 -14.23
CA THR A 77 6.36 1.17 -13.59
C THR A 77 6.53 -0.10 -12.76
N LEU A 78 7.55 -0.92 -13.03
CA LEU A 78 7.78 -2.20 -12.35
C LEU A 78 7.96 -2.03 -10.83
N ASP A 79 8.69 -1.00 -10.39
CA ASP A 79 8.90 -0.74 -8.96
C ASP A 79 7.58 -0.38 -8.25
N ALA A 80 6.72 0.40 -8.91
CA ALA A 80 5.41 0.76 -8.38
C ALA A 80 4.45 -0.45 -8.34
N PHE A 81 4.45 -1.29 -9.38
CA PHE A 81 3.64 -2.51 -9.42
C PHE A 81 4.11 -3.58 -8.42
N ILE A 82 5.42 -3.69 -8.18
CA ILE A 82 5.97 -4.59 -7.15
C ILE A 82 5.52 -4.12 -5.77
N LEU A 83 5.51 -2.80 -5.51
CA LEU A 83 5.03 -2.24 -4.25
C LEU A 83 3.54 -2.54 -4.04
N LEU A 84 2.71 -2.24 -5.04
CA LEU A 84 1.26 -2.51 -5.03
C LEU A 84 0.95 -4.00 -4.86
N LYS A 85 1.67 -4.89 -5.55
CA LYS A 85 1.50 -6.34 -5.40
C LYS A 85 1.86 -6.82 -4.00
N LYS A 86 2.83 -6.20 -3.35
CA LYS A 86 3.27 -6.61 -2.02
C LYS A 86 2.34 -6.07 -0.92
N SER A 87 1.76 -4.88 -1.10
CA SER A 87 0.85 -4.27 -0.14
C SER A 87 -0.60 -4.72 -0.30
N ASP A 88 -1.11 -4.86 -1.53
CA ASP A 88 -2.56 -4.92 -1.77
C ASP A 88 -3.06 -6.32 -2.13
N LEU A 89 -2.19 -7.17 -2.68
CA LEU A 89 -2.57 -8.53 -3.08
C LEU A 89 -3.08 -9.38 -1.90
N PRO A 90 -2.50 -9.32 -0.68
CA PRO A 90 -3.04 -10.02 0.48
C PRO A 90 -4.44 -9.52 0.87
N SER A 91 -4.68 -8.20 0.81
CA SER A 91 -5.96 -7.57 1.12
C SER A 91 -7.05 -7.94 0.12
N ILE A 92 -6.69 -8.09 -1.16
CA ILE A 92 -7.60 -8.49 -2.24
C ILE A 92 -7.88 -10.01 -2.22
N GLN A 93 -6.87 -10.83 -1.91
CA GLN A 93 -7.01 -12.29 -1.89
C GLN A 93 -7.64 -12.83 -0.60
N HIS A 94 -7.42 -12.15 0.52
CA HIS A 94 -7.93 -12.52 1.83
C HIS A 94 -8.66 -11.36 2.52
N PRO A 95 -9.68 -10.73 1.87
CA PRO A 95 -10.36 -9.57 2.44
C PRO A 95 -11.00 -9.90 3.78
N LYS A 96 -11.48 -11.13 3.96
CA LYS A 96 -12.04 -11.58 5.24
C LYS A 96 -11.03 -11.55 6.39
N ALA A 97 -9.76 -11.85 6.13
CA ALA A 97 -8.74 -11.89 7.17
C ALA A 97 -8.42 -10.48 7.69
N GLU A 98 -8.39 -9.48 6.81
CA GLU A 98 -8.20 -8.08 7.21
C GLU A 98 -9.46 -7.45 7.81
N LEU A 99 -10.63 -7.78 7.25
CA LEU A 99 -11.92 -7.27 7.75
C LEU A 99 -12.31 -7.87 9.11
N ILE A 100 -11.81 -9.06 9.48
CA ILE A 100 -12.07 -9.65 10.80
C ILE A 100 -11.64 -8.69 11.92
N ASN A 101 -10.54 -7.95 11.74
CA ASN A 101 -10.10 -6.99 12.74
C ASN A 101 -11.12 -5.85 12.90
N LEU A 102 -11.76 -5.38 11.83
CA LEU A 102 -12.80 -4.33 11.92
C LEU A 102 -14.02 -4.75 12.76
N PHE A 103 -14.31 -6.06 12.83
CA PHE A 103 -15.45 -6.59 13.57
C PHE A 103 -15.07 -7.31 14.86
N THR A 104 -13.78 -7.39 15.18
CA THR A 104 -13.30 -7.98 16.43
C THR A 104 -13.08 -6.86 17.44
N PRO A 105 -13.82 -6.83 18.56
CA PRO A 105 -13.61 -5.83 19.60
C PRO A 105 -12.14 -5.81 20.03
N HIS A 106 -11.60 -4.60 20.26
CA HIS A 106 -10.24 -4.39 20.76
C HIS A 106 -9.08 -4.84 19.83
N SER A 107 -9.36 -5.28 18.60
CA SER A 107 -8.34 -5.72 17.63
C SER A 107 -7.31 -4.64 17.23
N GLY A 108 -7.59 -3.38 17.53
CA GLY A 108 -6.70 -2.23 17.32
C GLY A 108 -5.90 -1.80 18.55
N GLN A 109 -6.08 -2.42 19.72
CA GLN A 109 -5.39 -1.96 20.94
C GLN A 109 -3.88 -2.21 20.90
N GLY A 110 -3.42 -3.24 20.20
CA GLY A 110 -2.00 -3.57 20.10
C GLY A 110 -1.14 -2.54 19.35
N VAL A 111 -1.77 -1.57 18.67
CA VAL A 111 -1.08 -0.46 18.00
C VAL A 111 -1.20 0.87 18.75
N LEU A 112 -1.93 0.89 19.87
CA LEU A 112 -2.11 2.09 20.68
C LEU A 112 -0.90 2.31 21.60
N PRO A 113 -0.54 3.57 21.89
CA PRO A 113 0.44 3.87 22.94
C PRO A 113 0.01 3.28 24.29
N PRO A 114 0.93 2.77 25.12
CA PRO A 114 0.60 2.18 26.42
C PRO A 114 -0.28 3.09 27.30
N GLN A 115 0.04 4.38 27.33
CA GLN A 115 -0.72 5.38 28.08
C GLN A 115 -2.18 5.50 27.62
N VAL A 116 -2.43 5.38 26.32
CA VAL A 116 -3.80 5.42 25.75
C VAL A 116 -4.57 4.17 26.12
N ILE A 117 -3.91 3.01 26.16
CA ILE A 117 -4.53 1.76 26.65
C ILE A 117 -4.97 1.92 28.10
N THR A 118 -4.12 2.51 28.95
CA THR A 118 -4.42 2.80 30.35
C THR A 118 -5.60 3.77 30.49
N MET A 119 -5.64 4.86 29.70
CA MET A 119 -6.79 5.78 29.65
C MET A 119 -8.09 5.06 29.28
N ILE A 120 -8.10 4.23 28.23
CA ILE A 120 -9.28 3.49 27.78
C ILE A 120 -9.74 2.49 28.85
N SER A 121 -8.81 1.80 29.52
CA SER A 121 -9.13 0.91 30.63
C SER A 121 -9.83 1.65 31.76
N ILE A 122 -9.30 2.81 32.18
CA ILE A 122 -9.91 3.63 33.23
C ILE A 122 -11.32 4.08 32.85
N LEU A 123 -11.53 4.55 31.61
CA LEU A 123 -12.85 5.00 31.16
C LEU A 123 -13.89 3.87 31.15
N ASN A 124 -13.51 2.70 30.64
CA ASN A 124 -14.41 1.54 30.55
C ASN A 124 -14.76 0.97 31.93
N GLU A 125 -13.78 0.86 32.83
CA GLU A 125 -13.99 0.28 34.16
C GLU A 125 -14.85 1.16 35.07
N ASN A 126 -14.81 2.47 34.86
CA ASN A 126 -15.59 3.44 35.62
C ASN A 126 -16.93 3.80 34.96
N GLY A 127 -17.29 3.17 33.84
CA GLY A 127 -18.59 3.38 33.18
C GLY A 127 -18.84 4.82 32.73
N VAL A 128 -17.78 5.53 32.34
CA VAL A 128 -17.86 6.94 31.93
C VAL A 128 -18.52 7.05 30.55
N GLU A 129 -19.53 7.91 30.39
CA GLU A 129 -20.22 8.11 29.11
C GLU A 129 -19.51 9.10 28.19
N SER A 130 -18.86 10.12 28.78
CA SER A 130 -18.07 11.13 28.08
C SER A 130 -16.94 11.60 28.98
N TYR A 131 -15.82 12.03 28.39
CA TYR A 131 -14.64 12.46 29.14
C TYR A 131 -14.08 13.76 28.60
N LYS A 132 -13.27 14.43 29.42
CA LYS A 132 -12.44 15.57 29.05
C LYS A 132 -10.98 15.18 29.20
N LEU A 133 -10.11 15.79 28.41
CA LEU A 133 -8.65 15.65 28.56
C LEU A 133 -8.08 16.90 29.22
N SER A 134 -7.00 16.73 29.99
CA SER A 134 -6.19 17.85 30.46
C SER A 134 -5.58 18.63 29.29
N GLU A 135 -5.08 19.84 29.57
CA GLU A 135 -4.39 20.65 28.57
C GLU A 135 -3.15 19.91 28.03
N LYS A 136 -2.42 19.20 28.88
CA LYS A 136 -1.25 18.41 28.49
C LYS A 136 -1.61 17.31 27.48
N TYR A 137 -2.67 16.55 27.74
CA TYR A 137 -3.12 15.50 26.81
C TYR A 137 -3.79 16.04 25.56
N THR A 138 -4.40 17.23 25.64
CA THR A 138 -4.97 17.90 24.48
C THR A 138 -3.88 18.47 23.57
N ALA A 139 -2.75 18.91 24.13
CA ALA A 139 -1.61 19.43 23.38
C ALA A 139 -0.80 18.33 22.67
N ASP A 140 -0.82 17.10 23.19
CA ASP A 140 -0.23 15.94 22.52
C ASP A 140 -1.18 15.40 21.44
N VAL A 141 -0.90 15.76 20.18
CA VAL A 141 -1.69 15.36 19.02
C VAL A 141 -1.81 13.84 18.88
N VAL A 142 -0.75 13.09 19.23
CA VAL A 142 -0.74 11.63 19.11
C VAL A 142 -1.66 11.03 20.15
N ILE A 143 -1.54 11.46 21.41
CA ILE A 143 -2.43 10.99 22.48
C ILE A 143 -3.88 11.37 22.17
N TYR A 144 -4.14 12.64 21.86
CA TYR A 144 -5.47 13.15 21.54
C TYR A 144 -6.15 12.33 20.44
N GLN A 145 -5.48 12.14 19.30
CA GLN A 145 -6.06 11.37 18.20
C GLN A 145 -6.33 9.92 18.61
N ARG A 146 -5.36 9.28 19.27
CA ARG A 146 -5.44 7.85 19.61
C ARG A 146 -6.48 7.55 20.68
N ILE A 147 -6.68 8.43 21.66
CA ILE A 147 -7.74 8.24 22.66
C ILE A 147 -9.13 8.46 22.07
N VAL A 148 -9.30 9.42 21.16
CA VAL A 148 -10.57 9.65 20.47
C VAL A 148 -10.96 8.46 19.60
N GLU A 149 -10.00 7.90 18.86
CA GLU A 149 -10.21 6.70 18.04
C GLU A 149 -10.43 5.45 18.91
N GLY A 150 -9.61 5.26 19.93
CA GLY A 150 -9.55 4.02 20.72
C GLY A 150 -10.62 3.89 21.80
N ALA A 151 -11.13 5.00 22.35
CA ALA A 151 -12.15 4.99 23.40
C ALA A 151 -13.58 4.84 22.86
N TRP A 152 -13.78 4.82 21.54
CA TRP A 152 -15.12 4.67 20.97
C TRP A 152 -15.84 3.44 21.54
N PRO A 153 -17.09 3.57 22.04
CA PRO A 153 -18.04 4.67 21.80
C PRO A 153 -17.99 5.84 22.79
N ILE A 154 -17.12 5.83 23.79
CA ILE A 154 -16.99 6.91 24.78
C ILE A 154 -16.31 8.10 24.10
N ARG A 155 -16.96 9.27 24.10
CA ARG A 155 -16.50 10.45 23.34
C ARG A 155 -15.91 11.54 24.23
N PRO A 156 -14.95 12.32 23.72
CA PRO A 156 -14.53 13.53 24.38
C PRO A 156 -15.68 14.57 24.38
N ASP A 157 -15.93 15.20 25.51
CA ASP A 157 -16.83 16.34 25.67
C ASP A 157 -16.18 17.36 26.64
N ASN A 158 -16.08 18.61 26.20
CA ASN A 158 -15.53 19.70 27.00
C ASN A 158 -16.38 20.04 28.23
N ASN A 159 -17.65 19.62 28.23
CA ASN A 159 -18.58 19.78 29.34
C ASN A 159 -18.64 18.56 30.26
N SER A 160 -17.87 17.49 29.99
CA SER A 160 -17.82 16.34 30.89
C SER A 160 -17.17 16.72 32.22
N SER A 161 -17.76 16.27 33.32
CA SER A 161 -17.16 16.38 34.66
C SER A 161 -16.00 15.41 34.86
N PHE A 162 -15.91 14.35 34.05
CA PHE A 162 -14.84 13.36 34.11
C PHE A 162 -13.65 13.81 33.28
N THR A 163 -12.52 14.11 33.92
CA THR A 163 -11.29 14.57 33.24
C THR A 163 -10.16 13.55 33.43
N LEU A 164 -9.52 13.16 32.33
CA LEU A 164 -8.26 12.41 32.33
C LEU A 164 -7.09 13.38 32.43
N ILE A 165 -6.25 13.19 33.44
CA ILE A 165 -5.10 14.05 33.75
C ILE A 165 -3.83 13.19 33.91
N ALA A 166 -2.67 13.80 33.72
CA ALA A 166 -1.40 13.16 34.07
C ALA A 166 -1.14 13.24 35.58
N THR A 167 -0.34 12.30 36.11
CA THR A 167 -0.02 12.25 37.54
C THR A 167 0.69 13.51 38.06
N ASP A 168 1.46 14.18 37.20
CA ASP A 168 2.15 15.43 37.49
C ASP A 168 1.26 16.68 37.41
N GLU A 169 0.02 16.54 36.90
CA GLU A 169 -0.96 17.63 36.84
C GLU A 169 -1.89 17.66 38.07
N MET A 170 -1.75 16.73 39.02
CA MET A 170 -2.64 16.59 40.17
C MET A 170 -2.77 17.89 40.99
N ASP A 171 -1.70 18.69 41.03
CA ASP A 171 -1.71 19.97 41.75
C ASP A 171 -2.70 20.99 41.15
N ASN A 172 -3.05 20.88 39.87
CA ASN A 172 -4.01 21.76 39.19
C ASN A 172 -5.48 21.32 39.39
N TYR A 173 -5.70 20.10 39.92
CA TYR A 173 -7.01 19.47 40.04
C TYR A 173 -7.34 19.08 41.50
N LYS A 174 -6.80 19.82 42.48
CA LYS A 174 -6.96 19.52 43.93
C LYS A 174 -8.40 19.51 44.42
N ASP A 175 -9.25 20.31 43.79
CA ASP A 175 -10.68 20.42 44.15
C ASP A 175 -11.53 19.32 43.50
N CYS A 176 -10.94 18.49 42.62
CA CYS A 176 -11.65 17.41 41.94
C CYS A 176 -11.52 16.09 42.72
N LEU A 177 -12.57 15.26 42.68
CA LEU A 177 -12.56 13.95 43.29
C LEU A 177 -11.77 12.97 42.41
N THR A 178 -10.75 12.32 42.95
CA THR A 178 -10.07 11.22 42.25
C THR A 178 -10.99 9.99 42.20
N ILE A 179 -11.32 9.54 41.00
CA ILE A 179 -12.15 8.36 40.77
C ILE A 179 -11.27 7.12 40.64
N ASP A 180 -10.23 7.20 39.83
CA ASP A 180 -9.30 6.10 39.58
C ASP A 180 -7.92 6.62 39.17
N LYS A 181 -6.89 5.81 39.41
CA LYS A 181 -5.50 6.10 39.09
C LYS A 181 -4.78 4.82 38.68
N LYS A 182 -4.21 4.82 37.47
CA LYS A 182 -3.34 3.74 36.99
C LYS A 182 -2.12 4.31 36.30
N GLU A 183 -0.95 3.81 36.68
CA GLU A 183 0.33 4.26 36.13
C GLU A 183 0.45 5.79 36.17
N ASP A 184 0.56 6.42 35.00
CA ASP A 184 0.75 7.86 34.80
C ASP A 184 -0.56 8.60 34.46
N VAL A 185 -1.72 7.94 34.57
CA VAL A 185 -3.03 8.48 34.21
C VAL A 185 -3.96 8.47 35.42
N ILE A 186 -4.69 9.57 35.61
CA ILE A 186 -5.69 9.71 36.67
C ILE A 186 -7.01 10.17 36.04
N LEU A 187 -8.11 9.57 36.48
CA LEU A 187 -9.45 10.06 36.20
C LEU A 187 -9.97 10.82 37.41
N VAL A 188 -10.30 12.09 37.22
CA VAL A 188 -10.89 12.94 38.24
C VAL A 188 -12.30 13.36 37.84
N ASN A 189 -13.15 13.63 38.83
CA ASN A 189 -14.45 14.24 38.64
C ASN A 189 -14.43 15.67 39.18
N CYS A 190 -14.50 16.63 38.26
CA CYS A 190 -14.60 18.06 38.52
C CYS A 190 -16.04 18.48 38.24
N SER A 191 -16.90 18.40 39.26
CA SER A 191 -18.29 18.88 39.20
C SER A 191 -18.39 20.35 39.55
#